data_AF-A0A7Y2REM0-F1
#
_entry.id   AF-A0A7Y2REM0-F1
#
_cell.length_a   1.000
_cell.length_b   1.000
_cell.length_c   1.000
_cell.angle_alpha   90.00
_cell.angle_beta   90.00
_cell.angle_gamma   90.00
#
_symmetry.space_group_name_H-M   'P 1'
#
loop_
_entity.id
_entity.type
_entity.pdbx_description
1 polymer ?
#
loop_
_entity_poly.entity_id
_entity_poly.type
_entity_poly.pdbx_seq_one_letter_code
_entity_poly.pdbx_strand_id
1 'polypeptide(L)'
;MYLNLKKSIFCSALIASVLTMSGCLSTTNTGTLGSERKQFLLMPAAQWEQQSLTAYSEIIGSAKNERKVVSNAQVNRVTKRLIPMASHFRADSANWKWEVNTIKSSELNAFCVAGGKIVVYTGIIEKLKLTDDELAAIIGHEMAHALREHGRERASMNVVTSLGLKYGSSALGLSGTGQQVAEMATKYGLTLPNSRKHENEADLVGLEIMARAGYNPNAAVVVWKKMAVATNNKGKTTEFLSTHPAPVSRIESIQQTIPQVMPYYKAYKVKK
;
A
#
# COMPACT_ATOMS: atom_id res chain seq x y z
N MET A 1 50.58 9.99 37.64
CA MET A 1 49.52 8.99 37.39
C MET A 1 48.17 9.55 37.83
N TYR A 2 47.55 10.48 37.08
CA TYR A 2 46.15 10.95 37.30
C TYR A 2 45.75 11.98 36.21
N LEU A 3 45.83 11.64 34.93
CA LEU A 3 45.34 12.53 33.85
C LEU A 3 45.00 11.73 32.58
N ASN A 4 44.03 10.80 32.67
CA ASN A 4 43.49 10.13 31.47
C ASN A 4 42.05 9.62 31.62
N LEU A 5 41.24 10.23 32.50
CA LEU A 5 39.85 9.76 32.74
C LEU A 5 38.73 10.72 32.32
N LYS A 6 39.05 11.87 31.68
CA LYS A 6 38.03 12.87 31.27
C LYS A 6 37.72 12.93 29.77
N LYS A 7 38.46 12.23 28.90
CA LYS A 7 38.18 12.22 27.44
C LYS A 7 37.22 11.11 26.98
N SER A 8 36.92 10.11 27.82
CA SER A 8 36.03 9.00 27.43
C SER A 8 34.54 9.24 27.68
N ILE A 9 34.18 10.26 28.48
CA ILE A 9 32.78 10.54 28.83
C ILE A 9 32.10 11.49 27.81
N PHE A 10 32.88 12.29 27.08
CA PHE A 10 32.33 13.26 26.11
C PHE A 10 32.04 12.69 24.71
N CYS A 11 32.55 11.51 24.35
CA CYS A 11 32.20 10.85 23.08
C CYS A 11 30.92 10.00 23.14
N SER A 12 30.41 9.70 24.34
CA SER A 12 29.21 8.87 24.50
C SER A 12 27.91 9.68 24.46
N ALA A 13 27.99 11.02 24.57
CA ALA A 13 26.83 11.92 24.54
C ALA A 13 26.53 12.51 23.15
N LEU A 14 27.40 12.31 22.15
CA LEU A 14 27.22 12.86 20.80
C LEU A 14 26.61 11.88 19.79
N ILE A 15 26.48 10.59 20.14
CA ILE A 15 25.86 9.56 19.29
C ILE A 15 24.34 9.44 19.59
N ALA A 16 23.85 10.03 20.68
CA ALA A 16 22.44 9.96 21.09
C ALA A 16 21.55 11.08 20.54
N SER A 17 22.09 12.01 19.73
CA SER A 17 21.42 13.29 19.41
C SER A 17 20.95 13.44 17.95
N VAL A 18 20.96 12.39 17.13
CA VAL A 18 20.32 12.35 15.79
C VAL A 18 19.13 11.38 15.79
N LEU A 19 18.35 11.40 16.87
CA LEU A 19 17.01 10.81 16.95
C LEU A 19 15.99 11.91 17.26
N THR A 20 16.17 13.08 16.63
CA THR A 20 15.21 14.18 16.72
C THR A 20 13.93 13.83 15.96
N MET A 21 13.00 13.23 16.70
CA MET A 21 11.55 13.48 16.67
C MET A 21 10.92 13.73 15.29
N SER A 22 10.64 12.67 14.56
CA SER A 22 9.59 12.66 13.51
C SER A 22 8.96 11.28 13.34
N GLY A 23 8.85 10.52 14.44
CA GLY A 23 8.36 9.14 14.42
C GLY A 23 6.85 8.99 14.22
N CYS A 24 6.07 10.08 14.31
CA CYS A 24 4.63 10.07 14.15
C CYS A 24 4.21 11.27 13.28
N LEU A 25 4.07 11.05 11.97
CA LEU A 25 3.61 12.06 11.02
C LEU A 25 2.33 11.59 10.33
N SER A 26 1.52 12.53 9.86
CA SER A 26 0.50 12.27 8.83
C SER A 26 0.99 12.94 7.55
N THR A 27 1.11 12.17 6.48
CA THR A 27 1.55 12.67 5.17
C THR A 27 0.39 12.86 4.19
N THR A 28 -0.85 12.64 4.65
CA THR A 28 -2.04 12.62 3.80
C THR A 28 -3.18 13.45 4.38
N ASN A 29 -4.05 13.90 3.48
CA ASN A 29 -5.34 14.48 3.86
C ASN A 29 -6.25 13.34 4.37
N THR A 30 -7.06 13.63 5.37
CA THR A 30 -7.93 12.67 6.05
C THR A 30 -9.08 12.18 5.16
N GLY A 31 -9.38 12.91 4.09
CA GLY A 31 -10.54 12.67 3.24
C GLY A 31 -11.84 13.03 3.96
N THR A 32 -12.97 12.70 3.36
CA THR A 32 -14.29 12.96 3.98
C THR A 32 -14.57 12.00 5.13
N LEU A 33 -14.01 10.81 5.05
CA LEU A 33 -14.22 9.75 6.04
C LEU A 33 -13.31 9.86 7.28
N GLY A 34 -12.51 10.93 7.39
CA GLY A 34 -11.82 11.29 8.62
C GLY A 34 -10.77 10.29 9.11
N SER A 35 -10.01 9.65 8.20
CA SER A 35 -8.93 8.75 8.65
C SER A 35 -7.76 9.57 9.22
N GLU A 36 -7.82 9.95 10.50
CA GLU A 36 -6.82 10.78 11.20
C GLU A 36 -5.65 9.97 11.78
N ARG A 37 -5.18 8.98 11.03
CA ARG A 37 -4.20 8.03 11.55
C ARG A 37 -2.79 8.61 11.54
N LYS A 38 -2.15 8.65 12.72
CA LYS A 38 -0.69 8.83 12.83
C LYS A 38 0.04 7.59 12.35
N GLN A 39 1.10 7.79 11.57
CA GLN A 39 1.90 6.73 10.98
C GLN A 39 3.31 6.70 11.55
N PHE A 40 3.86 5.50 11.74
CA PHE A 40 5.27 5.35 12.11
C PHE A 40 6.18 5.33 10.88
N LEU A 41 6.98 6.38 10.70
CA LEU A 41 7.60 6.70 9.40
C LEU A 41 9.10 6.98 9.52
N LEU A 42 9.87 5.94 9.90
CA LEU A 42 11.35 6.02 10.03
C LEU A 42 12.08 6.02 8.67
N MET A 43 11.62 5.22 7.70
CA MET A 43 12.25 5.12 6.39
C MET A 43 11.98 6.39 5.57
N PRO A 44 12.99 7.09 5.01
CA PRO A 44 12.76 8.28 4.20
C PRO A 44 11.84 8.01 3.00
N ALA A 45 10.92 8.95 2.71
CA ALA A 45 9.96 8.81 1.60
C ALA A 45 10.65 8.62 0.24
N ALA A 46 11.66 9.44 -0.08
CA ALA A 46 12.41 9.31 -1.33
C ALA A 46 13.10 7.94 -1.48
N GLN A 47 13.62 7.39 -0.38
CA GLN A 47 14.24 6.06 -0.38
C GLN A 47 13.19 4.96 -0.60
N TRP A 48 12.06 5.02 0.09
CA TRP A 48 10.95 4.09 -0.11
C TRP A 48 10.40 4.13 -1.54
N GLU A 49 10.21 5.33 -2.10
CA GLU A 49 9.74 5.50 -3.48
C GLU A 49 10.74 4.89 -4.46
N GLN A 50 12.02 5.23 -4.36
CA GLN A 50 13.05 4.66 -5.23
C GLN A 50 13.08 3.13 -5.19
N GLN A 51 13.05 2.53 -4.00
CA GLN A 51 13.09 1.07 -3.88
C GLN A 51 11.79 0.41 -4.34
N SER A 52 10.63 1.05 -4.14
CA SER A 52 9.34 0.61 -4.68
C SER A 52 9.34 0.61 -6.21
N LEU A 53 9.92 1.64 -6.84
CA LEU A 53 10.05 1.75 -8.29
C LEU A 53 11.01 0.69 -8.86
N THR A 54 12.08 0.36 -8.15
CA THR A 54 12.99 -0.74 -8.51
C THR A 54 12.23 -2.08 -8.49
N ALA A 55 11.55 -2.41 -7.38
CA ALA A 55 10.79 -3.67 -7.27
C ALA A 55 9.71 -3.78 -8.35
N TYR A 56 8.99 -2.68 -8.63
CA TYR A 56 8.05 -2.62 -9.74
C TYR A 56 8.71 -2.90 -11.10
N SER A 57 9.86 -2.28 -11.36
CA SER A 57 10.58 -2.43 -12.63
C SER A 57 11.07 -3.88 -12.83
N GLU A 58 11.48 -4.56 -11.76
CA GLU A 58 11.84 -5.99 -11.81
C GLU A 58 10.64 -6.87 -12.17
N ILE A 59 9.49 -6.66 -11.53
CA ILE A 59 8.25 -7.40 -11.82
C ILE A 59 7.83 -7.21 -13.29
N ILE A 60 7.81 -5.96 -13.76
CA ILE A 60 7.44 -5.64 -15.14
C ILE A 60 8.48 -6.15 -16.14
N GLY A 61 9.77 -6.04 -15.83
CA GLY A 61 10.86 -6.55 -16.66
C GLY A 61 10.75 -8.06 -16.86
N SER A 62 10.55 -8.81 -15.77
CA SER A 62 10.31 -10.26 -15.82
C SER A 62 9.07 -10.59 -16.66
N ALA A 63 7.93 -9.93 -16.40
CA ALA A 63 6.71 -10.15 -17.15
C ALA A 63 6.84 -9.81 -18.65
N LYS A 64 7.65 -8.80 -19.01
CA LYS A 64 7.94 -8.46 -20.42
C LYS A 64 8.78 -9.56 -21.09
N ASN A 65 9.82 -10.06 -20.41
CA ASN A 65 10.66 -11.15 -20.91
C ASN A 65 9.83 -12.41 -21.17
N GLU A 66 8.84 -12.69 -20.32
CA GLU A 66 7.91 -13.80 -20.47
C GLU A 66 6.73 -13.49 -21.42
N ARG A 67 6.69 -12.31 -22.06
CA ARG A 67 5.60 -11.84 -22.93
C ARG A 67 4.22 -11.89 -22.27
N LYS A 68 4.17 -11.61 -20.96
CA LYS A 68 2.95 -11.59 -20.14
C LYS A 68 2.34 -10.21 -19.96
N VAL A 69 3.03 -9.13 -20.29
CA VAL A 69 2.42 -7.78 -20.25
C VAL A 69 1.41 -7.64 -21.39
N VAL A 70 0.16 -7.33 -21.05
CA VAL A 70 -0.96 -7.23 -21.98
C VAL A 70 -1.70 -5.90 -21.81
N SER A 71 -2.38 -5.45 -22.86
CA SER A 71 -3.34 -4.35 -22.75
C SER A 71 -4.69 -4.88 -22.29
N ASN A 72 -5.33 -4.17 -21.36
CA ASN A 72 -6.69 -4.49 -20.91
C ASN A 72 -7.54 -3.22 -20.88
N ALA A 73 -8.55 -3.18 -21.76
CA ALA A 73 -9.41 -2.01 -21.93
C ALA A 73 -10.22 -1.67 -20.67
N GLN A 74 -10.60 -2.68 -19.88
CA GLN A 74 -11.30 -2.48 -18.62
C GLN A 74 -10.39 -1.81 -17.59
N VAL A 75 -9.18 -2.34 -17.39
CA VAL A 75 -8.17 -1.77 -16.50
C VAL A 75 -7.88 -0.32 -16.88
N ASN A 76 -7.57 -0.06 -18.15
CA ASN A 76 -7.25 1.28 -18.65
C ASN A 76 -8.39 2.28 -18.44
N ARG A 77 -9.64 1.87 -18.69
CA ARG A 77 -10.82 2.73 -18.48
C ARG A 77 -11.05 3.02 -17.00
N VAL A 78 -10.88 2.01 -16.14
CA VAL A 78 -11.07 2.15 -14.70
C VAL A 78 -10.03 3.09 -14.10
N THR A 79 -8.75 2.82 -14.33
CA THR A 79 -7.65 3.62 -13.78
C THR A 79 -7.64 5.06 -14.28
N LYS A 80 -8.00 5.31 -15.55
CA LYS A 80 -8.13 6.67 -16.10
C LYS A 80 -9.09 7.54 -15.28
N ARG A 81 -10.11 6.96 -14.65
CA ARG A 81 -11.08 7.68 -13.81
C ARG A 81 -10.64 7.77 -12.34
N LEU A 82 -9.91 6.78 -11.84
CA LEU A 82 -9.43 6.75 -10.45
C LEU A 82 -8.22 7.67 -10.22
N ILE A 83 -7.21 7.64 -11.10
CA ILE A 83 -5.94 8.35 -10.94
C ILE A 83 -6.12 9.85 -10.61
N PRO A 84 -7.01 10.60 -11.29
CA PRO A 84 -7.19 12.02 -10.97
C PRO A 84 -7.70 12.30 -9.55
N MET A 85 -8.28 11.30 -8.86
CA MET A 85 -8.76 11.46 -7.47
C MET A 85 -7.63 11.37 -6.45
N ALA A 86 -6.45 10.86 -6.83
CA ALA A 86 -5.34 10.64 -5.91
C ALA A 86 -4.86 11.93 -5.22
N SER A 87 -4.79 13.04 -5.95
CA SER A 87 -4.31 14.33 -5.45
C SER A 87 -5.19 14.92 -4.35
N HIS A 88 -6.46 14.49 -4.27
CA HIS A 88 -7.36 14.88 -3.19
C HIS A 88 -6.90 14.36 -1.82
N PHE A 89 -6.31 13.15 -1.80
CA PHE A 89 -5.86 12.49 -0.57
C PHE A 89 -4.39 12.75 -0.28
N ARG A 90 -3.60 13.05 -1.32
CA ARG A 90 -2.16 13.27 -1.21
C ARG A 90 -1.67 14.24 -2.28
N ALA A 91 -1.33 15.47 -1.89
CA ALA A 91 -1.05 16.54 -2.84
C ALA A 91 0.14 16.26 -3.79
N ASP A 92 1.24 15.69 -3.29
CA ASP A 92 2.41 15.33 -4.09
C ASP A 92 2.13 14.22 -5.12
N SER A 93 1.04 13.46 -4.96
CA SER A 93 0.63 12.45 -5.95
C SER A 93 0.20 13.04 -7.30
N ALA A 94 -0.04 14.37 -7.36
CA ALA A 94 -0.24 15.08 -8.62
C ALA A 94 1.02 15.06 -9.52
N ASN A 95 2.20 14.91 -8.92
CA ASN A 95 3.49 14.85 -9.64
C ASN A 95 3.97 13.39 -9.86
N TRP A 96 3.23 12.39 -9.37
CA TRP A 96 3.57 10.99 -9.59
C TRP A 96 3.46 10.63 -11.07
N LYS A 97 4.41 9.82 -11.55
CA LYS A 97 4.43 9.31 -12.93
C LYS A 97 3.55 8.07 -13.03
N TRP A 98 2.23 8.29 -12.93
CA TRP A 98 1.25 7.22 -12.93
C TRP A 98 1.40 6.30 -14.15
N GLU A 99 1.45 5.00 -13.89
CA GLU A 99 1.60 3.97 -14.92
C GLU A 99 0.82 2.73 -14.50
N VAL A 100 0.15 2.12 -15.46
CA VAL A 100 -0.72 0.98 -15.24
C VAL A 100 -0.31 -0.14 -16.18
N ASN A 101 0.03 -1.29 -15.63
CA ASN A 101 0.33 -2.49 -16.41
C ASN A 101 -0.60 -3.63 -16.03
N THR A 102 -1.01 -4.41 -17.03
CA THR A 102 -1.74 -5.66 -16.81
C THR A 102 -0.83 -6.84 -17.10
N ILE A 103 -0.75 -7.79 -16.18
CA ILE A 103 0.06 -9.01 -16.32
C ILE A 103 -0.88 -10.20 -16.54
N LYS A 104 -0.70 -10.92 -17.64
CA LYS A 104 -1.40 -12.18 -17.92
C LYS A 104 -0.91 -13.24 -16.93
N SER A 105 -1.74 -13.56 -15.96
CA SER A 105 -1.50 -14.59 -14.95
C SER A 105 -2.83 -15.11 -14.43
N SER A 106 -2.84 -16.35 -13.95
CA SER A 106 -4.01 -16.90 -13.26
C SER A 106 -4.11 -16.40 -11.82
N GLU A 107 -3.12 -15.69 -11.30
CA GLU A 107 -3.12 -15.16 -9.94
C GLU A 107 -4.25 -14.15 -9.72
N LEU A 108 -4.87 -14.23 -8.54
CA LEU A 108 -5.81 -13.21 -8.06
C LEU A 108 -4.97 -12.21 -7.29
N ASN A 109 -4.48 -11.18 -7.97
CA ASN A 109 -3.66 -10.14 -7.36
C ASN A 109 -3.79 -8.81 -8.11
N ALA A 110 -3.55 -7.72 -7.40
CA ALA A 110 -3.35 -6.37 -7.89
C ALA A 110 -2.59 -5.60 -6.81
N PHE A 111 -1.76 -4.62 -7.20
CA PHE A 111 -1.09 -3.76 -6.24
C PHE A 111 -0.84 -2.37 -6.80
N CYS A 112 -0.64 -1.41 -5.90
CA CYS A 112 -0.13 -0.07 -6.23
C CYS A 112 1.03 0.26 -5.30
N VAL A 113 2.10 0.81 -5.85
CA VAL A 113 3.24 1.30 -5.06
C VAL A 113 3.39 2.82 -5.16
N ALA A 114 4.20 3.39 -4.27
CA ALA A 114 4.55 4.81 -4.29
C ALA A 114 5.13 5.22 -5.65
N GLY A 115 4.87 6.46 -6.07
CA GLY A 115 5.20 6.94 -7.43
C GLY A 115 4.15 6.56 -8.49
N GLY A 116 3.02 5.96 -8.10
CA GLY A 116 1.84 5.78 -8.94
C GLY A 116 1.90 4.59 -9.89
N LYS A 117 2.62 3.53 -9.51
CA LYS A 117 2.75 2.34 -10.35
C LYS A 117 1.73 1.29 -9.93
N ILE A 118 0.80 0.98 -10.83
CA ILE A 118 -0.31 0.04 -10.61
C ILE A 118 -0.09 -1.21 -11.46
N VAL A 119 -0.25 -2.38 -10.86
CA VAL A 119 -0.26 -3.67 -11.55
C VAL A 119 -1.57 -4.40 -11.27
N VAL A 120 -2.17 -4.95 -12.32
CA VAL A 120 -3.36 -5.81 -12.22
C VAL A 120 -3.08 -7.13 -12.91
N TYR A 121 -3.34 -8.26 -12.25
CA TYR A 121 -3.19 -9.57 -12.86
C TYR A 121 -4.51 -10.02 -13.49
N THR A 122 -4.50 -10.54 -14.72
CA THR A 122 -5.75 -10.89 -15.45
C THR A 122 -6.64 -11.86 -14.67
N GLY A 123 -6.05 -12.76 -13.89
CA GLY A 123 -6.75 -13.74 -13.08
C GLY A 123 -7.71 -13.14 -12.05
N ILE A 124 -7.42 -11.96 -11.48
CA ILE A 124 -8.34 -11.30 -10.55
C ILE A 124 -9.63 -10.86 -11.24
N ILE A 125 -9.53 -10.41 -12.50
CA ILE A 125 -10.65 -9.96 -13.32
C ILE A 125 -11.45 -11.16 -13.81
N GLU A 126 -10.76 -12.10 -14.45
CA GLU A 126 -11.38 -13.22 -15.17
C GLU A 126 -12.05 -14.21 -14.22
N LYS A 127 -11.40 -14.55 -13.10
CA LYS A 127 -11.92 -15.57 -12.17
C LYS A 127 -13.05 -15.04 -11.29
N LEU A 128 -13.03 -13.75 -10.93
CA LEU A 128 -14.09 -13.12 -10.15
C LEU A 128 -15.18 -12.49 -11.02
N LYS A 129 -14.99 -12.51 -12.36
CA LYS A 129 -15.88 -11.89 -13.35
C LYS A 129 -16.20 -10.44 -12.95
N LEU A 130 -15.14 -9.63 -12.82
CA LEU A 130 -15.25 -8.28 -12.29
C LEU A 130 -15.95 -7.34 -13.27
N THR A 131 -16.92 -6.59 -12.76
CA THR A 131 -17.44 -5.39 -13.43
C THR A 131 -16.48 -4.21 -13.24
N ASP A 132 -16.70 -3.11 -13.96
CA ASP A 132 -15.91 -1.88 -13.79
C ASP A 132 -15.98 -1.32 -12.36
N ASP A 133 -17.18 -1.35 -11.75
CA ASP A 133 -17.35 -0.86 -10.38
C ASP A 133 -16.59 -1.75 -9.37
N GLU A 134 -16.59 -3.06 -9.57
CA GLU A 134 -15.88 -4.01 -8.71
C GLU A 134 -14.36 -3.91 -8.89
N LEU A 135 -13.87 -3.74 -10.12
CA LEU A 135 -12.46 -3.49 -10.37
C LEU A 135 -12.03 -2.13 -9.79
N ALA A 136 -12.89 -1.12 -9.84
CA ALA A 136 -12.62 0.17 -9.24
C ALA A 136 -12.49 0.10 -7.72
N ALA A 137 -13.26 -0.78 -7.06
CA ALA A 137 -13.10 -1.03 -5.63
C ALA A 137 -11.71 -1.60 -5.29
N ILE A 138 -11.25 -2.62 -6.04
CA ILE A 138 -9.91 -3.21 -5.85
C ILE A 138 -8.81 -2.17 -6.10
N ILE A 139 -8.85 -1.48 -7.24
CA ILE A 139 -7.78 -0.53 -7.57
C ILE A 139 -7.82 0.69 -6.63
N GLY A 140 -9.00 1.16 -6.24
CA GLY A 140 -9.14 2.23 -5.26
C GLY A 140 -8.51 1.87 -3.92
N HIS A 141 -8.72 0.64 -3.46
CA HIS A 141 -8.08 0.07 -2.26
C HIS A 141 -6.55 0.03 -2.38
N GLU A 142 -6.02 -0.45 -3.50
CA GLU A 142 -4.57 -0.47 -3.74
C GLU A 142 -3.96 0.93 -3.80
N MET A 143 -4.62 1.87 -4.50
CA MET A 143 -4.21 3.27 -4.51
C MET A 143 -4.19 3.85 -3.09
N ALA A 144 -5.18 3.53 -2.25
CA ALA A 144 -5.20 3.96 -0.86
C ALA A 144 -3.97 3.45 -0.08
N HIS A 145 -3.53 2.20 -0.26
CA HIS A 145 -2.29 1.72 0.37
C HIS A 145 -1.05 2.54 -0.01
N ALA A 146 -0.91 2.88 -1.30
CA ALA A 146 0.21 3.68 -1.78
C ALA A 146 0.14 5.12 -1.27
N LEU A 147 -1.05 5.74 -1.37
CA LEU A 147 -1.28 7.11 -0.94
C LEU A 147 -1.03 7.28 0.56
N ARG A 148 -1.57 6.36 1.37
CA ARG A 148 -1.45 6.31 2.83
C ARG A 148 -0.15 5.68 3.32
N GLU A 149 0.85 5.47 2.45
CA GLU A 149 2.20 5.02 2.82
C GLU A 149 2.25 3.73 3.66
N HIS A 150 1.27 2.84 3.52
CA HIS A 150 1.17 1.62 4.34
C HIS A 150 2.38 0.71 4.21
N GLY A 151 2.96 0.61 3.01
CA GLY A 151 4.20 -0.13 2.77
C GLY A 151 5.42 0.51 3.44
N ARG A 152 5.53 1.85 3.39
CA ARG A 152 6.64 2.59 4.03
C ARG A 152 6.60 2.47 5.54
N GLU A 153 5.40 2.49 6.11
CA GLU A 153 5.21 2.28 7.55
C GLU A 153 5.60 0.86 7.97
N ARG A 154 5.20 -0.17 7.20
CA ARG A 154 5.69 -1.54 7.44
C ARG A 154 7.20 -1.64 7.33
N ALA A 155 7.80 -1.05 6.28
CA ALA A 155 9.24 -1.03 6.10
C ALA A 155 9.93 -0.33 7.29
N SER A 156 9.38 0.79 7.76
CA SER A 156 9.88 1.50 8.95
C SER A 156 9.84 0.65 10.22
N MET A 157 8.73 -0.05 10.46
CA MET A 157 8.60 -0.99 11.59
C MET A 157 9.59 -2.15 11.49
N ASN A 158 9.86 -2.65 10.29
CA ASN A 158 10.85 -3.70 10.05
C ASN A 158 12.28 -3.20 10.28
N VAL A 159 12.62 -1.97 9.88
CA VAL A 159 13.93 -1.38 10.19
C VAL A 159 14.16 -1.35 11.70
N VAL A 160 13.17 -0.88 12.47
CA VAL A 160 13.26 -0.86 13.95
C VAL A 160 13.42 -2.26 14.52
N THR A 161 12.62 -3.22 14.05
CA THR A 161 12.68 -4.60 14.51
C THR A 161 14.05 -5.22 14.24
N SER A 162 14.59 -5.03 13.03
CA SER A 162 15.91 -5.53 12.64
C SER A 162 17.06 -4.89 13.43
N LEU A 163 16.96 -3.58 13.72
CA LEU A 163 17.94 -2.89 14.56
C LEU A 163 17.85 -3.33 16.03
N GLY A 164 16.63 -3.47 16.56
CA GLY A 164 16.38 -3.96 17.92
C GLY A 164 16.92 -5.38 18.12
N LEU A 165 16.74 -6.26 17.12
CA LEU A 165 17.37 -7.56 17.09
C LEU A 165 18.89 -7.41 17.07
N LYS A 166 19.49 -6.64 16.15
CA LYS A 166 20.95 -6.45 16.06
C LYS A 166 21.62 -6.00 17.36
N TYR A 167 21.01 -5.06 18.09
CA TYR A 167 21.55 -4.55 19.36
C TYR A 167 21.20 -5.42 20.57
N GLY A 168 20.05 -6.10 20.57
CA GLY A 168 19.74 -7.15 21.55
C GLY A 168 20.52 -8.45 21.33
N SER A 169 21.01 -8.65 20.10
CA SER A 169 21.72 -9.82 19.61
C SER A 169 23.13 -9.46 19.12
N SER A 170 23.88 -8.65 19.87
CA SER A 170 25.35 -8.60 19.71
C SER A 170 26.01 -10.01 19.77
N ALA A 171 25.24 -11.06 20.10
CA ALA A 171 25.53 -12.49 19.95
C ALA A 171 25.27 -13.16 18.57
N LEU A 172 24.54 -12.55 17.61
CA LEU A 172 24.11 -13.21 16.35
C LEU A 172 24.81 -12.73 15.06
N GLY A 173 25.74 -11.77 15.13
CA GLY A 173 26.63 -11.44 14.01
C GLY A 173 25.96 -10.81 12.77
N LEU A 174 24.78 -10.19 12.89
CA LEU A 174 24.11 -9.52 11.77
C LEU A 174 24.88 -8.24 11.35
N SER A 175 25.80 -8.42 10.40
CA SER A 175 26.71 -7.41 9.84
C SER A 175 26.19 -6.74 8.55
N GLY A 176 24.87 -6.55 8.44
CA GLY A 176 24.29 -5.88 7.28
C GLY A 176 24.68 -4.41 7.18
N THR A 177 25.06 -3.95 5.98
CA THR A 177 25.21 -2.52 5.68
C THR A 177 23.85 -1.82 5.73
N GLY A 178 23.83 -0.49 5.92
CA GLY A 178 22.56 0.27 5.94
C GLY A 178 21.70 0.07 4.68
N GLN A 179 22.34 -0.23 3.54
CA GLN A 179 21.66 -0.53 2.29
C GLN A 179 20.96 -1.89 2.30
N GLN A 180 21.62 -2.96 2.78
CA GLN A 180 21.01 -4.29 2.88
C GLN A 180 19.79 -4.30 3.82
N VAL A 181 19.87 -3.55 4.92
CA VAL A 181 18.74 -3.38 5.85
C VAL A 181 17.56 -2.70 5.15
N ALA A 182 17.83 -1.68 4.33
CA ALA A 182 16.79 -0.98 3.60
C ALA A 182 16.14 -1.85 2.51
N GLU A 183 16.93 -2.59 1.74
CA GLU A 183 16.43 -3.52 0.71
C GLU A 183 15.52 -4.60 1.33
N MET A 184 15.96 -5.19 2.45
CA MET A 184 15.15 -6.15 3.21
C MET A 184 13.86 -5.52 3.75
N ALA A 185 13.96 -4.31 4.32
CA ALA A 185 12.80 -3.57 4.81
C ALA A 185 11.81 -3.27 3.69
N THR A 186 12.28 -2.97 2.48
CA THR A 186 11.40 -2.76 1.33
C THR A 186 10.74 -4.04 0.89
N LYS A 187 11.50 -5.13 0.74
CA LYS A 187 10.93 -6.44 0.42
C LYS A 187 9.79 -6.77 1.38
N TYR A 188 10.03 -6.65 2.68
CA TYR A 188 8.99 -6.90 3.68
C TYR A 188 7.87 -5.85 3.69
N GLY A 189 8.17 -4.58 3.41
CA GLY A 189 7.15 -3.54 3.27
C GLY A 189 6.17 -3.86 2.14
N LEU A 190 6.65 -4.47 1.06
CA LEU A 190 5.85 -4.86 -0.09
C LEU A 190 5.14 -6.21 0.10
N THR A 191 5.78 -7.18 0.75
CA THR A 191 5.28 -8.57 0.79
C THR A 191 4.60 -8.98 2.09
N LEU A 192 4.87 -8.29 3.21
CA LEU A 192 4.21 -8.66 4.47
C LEU A 192 2.72 -8.27 4.45
N PRO A 193 1.88 -9.08 5.12
CA PRO A 193 0.47 -8.77 5.27
C PRO A 193 0.26 -7.38 5.87
N ASN A 194 -0.74 -6.68 5.36
CA ASN A 194 -1.20 -5.44 5.94
C ASN A 194 -1.79 -5.66 7.33
N SER A 195 -1.64 -4.68 8.22
CA SER A 195 -2.32 -4.69 9.52
C SER A 195 -3.82 -4.46 9.32
N ARG A 196 -4.66 -4.92 10.26
CA ARG A 196 -6.11 -4.60 10.26
C ARG A 196 -6.38 -3.10 10.15
N LYS A 197 -5.51 -2.28 10.75
CA LYS A 197 -5.60 -0.83 10.71
C LYS A 197 -5.33 -0.27 9.31
N HIS A 198 -4.34 -0.82 8.60
CA HIS A 198 -4.05 -0.45 7.21
C HIS A 198 -5.18 -0.85 6.28
N GLU A 199 -5.72 -2.06 6.43
CA GLU A 199 -6.84 -2.53 5.61
C GLU A 199 -8.10 -1.69 5.82
N ASN A 200 -8.45 -1.37 7.07
CA ASN A 200 -9.60 -0.50 7.34
C ASN A 200 -9.40 0.91 6.74
N GLU A 201 -8.22 1.49 6.86
CA GLU A 201 -7.92 2.80 6.27
C GLU A 201 -7.96 2.76 4.74
N ALA A 202 -7.44 1.70 4.13
CA ALA A 202 -7.48 1.50 2.69
C ALA A 202 -8.90 1.27 2.17
N ASP A 203 -9.76 0.56 2.91
CA ASP A 203 -11.18 0.41 2.59
C ASP A 203 -11.89 1.76 2.54
N LEU A 204 -11.73 2.59 3.58
CA LEU A 204 -12.38 3.91 3.65
C LEU A 204 -11.92 4.81 2.50
N VAL A 205 -10.61 5.01 2.38
CA VAL A 205 -10.04 5.90 1.37
C VAL A 205 -10.31 5.37 -0.05
N GLY A 206 -10.18 4.05 -0.26
CA GLY A 206 -10.48 3.41 -1.54
C GLY A 206 -11.94 3.53 -1.94
N LEU A 207 -12.87 3.40 -0.98
CA LEU A 207 -14.31 3.58 -1.21
C LEU A 207 -14.64 5.03 -1.61
N GLU A 208 -13.98 6.01 -1.00
CA GLU A 208 -14.14 7.42 -1.37
C GLU A 208 -13.51 7.72 -2.74
N ILE A 209 -12.33 7.18 -3.05
CA ILE A 209 -11.68 7.28 -4.37
C ILE A 209 -12.62 6.78 -5.46
N MET A 210 -13.18 5.58 -5.30
CA MET A 210 -14.08 5.02 -6.32
C MET A 210 -15.38 5.81 -6.44
N ALA A 211 -15.94 6.29 -5.32
CA ALA A 211 -17.15 7.11 -5.33
C ALA A 211 -16.95 8.42 -6.09
N ARG A 212 -15.85 9.14 -5.81
CA ARG A 212 -15.49 10.40 -6.48
C ARG A 212 -15.17 10.20 -7.96
N ALA A 213 -14.60 9.05 -8.31
CA ALA A 213 -14.38 8.65 -9.70
C ALA A 213 -15.69 8.25 -10.42
N GLY A 214 -16.82 8.13 -9.70
CA GLY A 214 -18.14 7.82 -10.23
C GLY A 214 -18.40 6.32 -10.43
N TYR A 215 -17.78 5.48 -9.61
CA TYR A 215 -18.08 4.05 -9.52
C TYR A 215 -18.95 3.77 -8.31
N ASN A 216 -19.86 2.79 -8.42
CA ASN A 216 -20.85 2.49 -7.40
C ASN A 216 -20.19 1.89 -6.14
N PRO A 217 -20.22 2.58 -4.97
CA PRO A 217 -19.58 2.09 -3.74
C PRO A 217 -20.10 0.73 -3.26
N ASN A 218 -21.33 0.35 -3.61
CA ASN A 218 -21.90 -0.96 -3.26
C ASN A 218 -21.12 -2.13 -3.89
N ALA A 219 -20.39 -1.90 -4.99
CA ALA A 219 -19.59 -2.93 -5.63
C ALA A 219 -18.42 -3.43 -4.77
N ALA A 220 -17.94 -2.61 -3.81
CA ALA A 220 -16.93 -3.04 -2.84
C ALA A 220 -17.42 -4.24 -2.01
N VAL A 221 -18.67 -4.21 -1.55
CA VAL A 221 -19.27 -5.35 -0.82
C VAL A 221 -19.35 -6.61 -1.68
N VAL A 222 -19.67 -6.45 -2.97
CA VAL A 222 -19.80 -7.58 -3.90
C VAL A 222 -18.44 -8.22 -4.15
N VAL A 223 -17.40 -7.42 -4.40
CA VAL A 223 -16.07 -7.97 -4.70
C VAL A 223 -15.46 -8.70 -3.51
N TRP A 224 -15.65 -8.19 -2.28
CA TRP A 224 -15.17 -8.87 -1.08
C TRP A 224 -15.88 -10.20 -0.82
N LYS A 225 -17.19 -10.29 -1.10
CA LYS A 225 -17.93 -11.56 -1.07
C LYS A 225 -17.41 -12.54 -2.12
N LYS A 226 -17.17 -12.07 -3.35
CA LYS A 226 -16.58 -12.88 -4.44
C LYS A 226 -15.19 -13.41 -4.04
N MET A 227 -14.36 -12.56 -3.42
CA MET A 227 -13.03 -12.96 -2.94
C MET A 227 -13.13 -14.05 -1.86
N ALA A 228 -14.01 -13.88 -0.87
CA ALA A 228 -14.22 -14.86 0.19
C ALA A 228 -14.69 -16.24 -0.34
N VAL A 229 -15.57 -16.25 -1.34
CA VAL A 229 -16.00 -17.50 -2.01
C VAL A 229 -14.84 -18.15 -2.77
N ALA A 230 -14.03 -17.36 -3.47
CA ALA A 230 -12.89 -17.86 -4.22
C ALA A 230 -11.83 -18.53 -3.33
N THR A 231 -11.74 -18.15 -2.06
CA THR A 231 -10.74 -18.66 -1.10
C THR A 231 -11.27 -19.84 -0.26
N ASN A 232 -12.54 -19.83 0.11
CA ASN A 232 -13.14 -20.92 0.91
C ASN A 232 -13.22 -22.25 0.12
N ASN A 233 -13.38 -22.20 -1.20
CA ASN A 233 -13.56 -23.40 -2.02
C ASN A 233 -12.27 -24.17 -2.33
N LYS A 234 -11.09 -23.72 -1.88
CA LYS A 234 -9.79 -24.34 -2.25
C LYS A 234 -8.83 -24.62 -1.10
N GLY A 235 -9.17 -24.28 0.14
CA GLY A 235 -8.26 -24.41 1.29
C GLY A 235 -6.93 -23.65 1.12
N LYS A 236 -6.86 -22.74 0.14
CA LYS A 236 -5.67 -21.95 -0.21
C LYS A 236 -6.05 -20.48 -0.19
N THR A 237 -5.38 -19.72 0.66
CA THR A 237 -5.40 -18.25 0.65
C THR A 237 -4.87 -17.78 -0.71
N THR A 238 -5.61 -16.90 -1.39
CA THR A 238 -5.13 -16.25 -2.63
C THR A 238 -3.99 -15.29 -2.31
N GLU A 239 -3.08 -15.04 -3.25
CA GLU A 239 -1.99 -14.07 -3.06
C GLU A 239 -2.51 -12.71 -2.55
N PHE A 240 -3.61 -12.21 -3.12
CA PHE A 240 -4.26 -10.99 -2.64
C PHE A 240 -4.69 -11.08 -1.16
N LEU A 241 -5.38 -12.14 -0.73
CA LEU A 241 -5.74 -12.31 0.69
C LEU A 241 -4.55 -12.59 1.62
N SER A 242 -3.43 -13.08 1.09
CA SER A 242 -2.19 -13.23 1.86
C SER A 242 -1.63 -11.85 2.26
N THR A 243 -1.71 -10.86 1.38
CA THR A 243 -1.28 -9.48 1.66
C THR A 243 -2.41 -8.61 2.25
N HIS A 244 -3.67 -8.96 2.00
CA HIS A 244 -4.88 -8.24 2.44
C HIS A 244 -5.82 -9.14 3.24
N PRO A 245 -5.52 -9.40 4.53
CA PRO A 245 -6.42 -10.19 5.37
C PRO A 245 -7.82 -9.55 5.43
N ALA A 246 -8.85 -10.35 5.11
CA ALA A 246 -10.24 -9.89 5.07
C ALA A 246 -11.10 -10.58 6.15
N PRO A 247 -11.12 -10.08 7.41
CA PRO A 247 -12.08 -10.57 8.39
C PRO A 247 -13.51 -10.18 7.97
N VAL A 248 -14.50 -10.99 8.40
CA VAL A 248 -15.94 -10.74 8.16
C VAL A 248 -16.34 -9.30 8.53
N SER A 249 -15.72 -8.73 9.57
CA SER A 249 -15.96 -7.37 10.05
C SER A 249 -15.65 -6.25 9.04
N ARG A 250 -14.83 -6.49 8.00
CA ARG A 250 -14.55 -5.47 6.97
C ARG A 250 -15.76 -5.21 6.07
N ILE A 251 -16.51 -6.24 5.71
CA ILE A 251 -17.71 -6.09 4.88
C ILE A 251 -18.74 -5.21 5.61
N GLU A 252 -18.94 -5.46 6.90
CA GLU A 252 -19.85 -4.66 7.75
C GLU A 252 -19.40 -3.20 7.84
N SER A 253 -18.10 -2.97 8.07
CA SER A 253 -17.51 -1.62 8.11
C SER A 253 -17.72 -0.86 6.79
N ILE A 254 -17.47 -1.52 5.64
CA ILE A 254 -17.71 -0.94 4.32
C ILE A 254 -19.20 -0.60 4.15
N GLN A 255 -20.10 -1.52 4.52
CA GLN A 255 -21.55 -1.29 4.43
C GLN A 255 -22.01 -0.07 5.22
N GLN A 256 -21.48 0.11 6.44
CA GLN A 256 -21.77 1.28 7.28
C GLN A 256 -21.19 2.59 6.71
N THR A 257 -20.11 2.49 5.94
CA THR A 257 -19.43 3.65 5.35
C THR A 257 -20.09 4.11 4.04
N ILE A 258 -20.66 3.19 3.25
CA ILE A 258 -21.26 3.49 1.93
C ILE A 258 -22.14 4.74 1.94
N PRO A 259 -23.11 4.93 2.86
CA PRO A 259 -23.98 6.10 2.87
C PRO A 259 -23.23 7.44 2.87
N GLN A 260 -22.06 7.50 3.50
CA GLN A 260 -21.26 8.72 3.63
C GLN A 260 -20.58 9.12 2.31
N VAL A 261 -20.25 8.16 1.44
CA VAL A 261 -19.61 8.43 0.14
C VAL A 261 -20.59 8.48 -1.03
N MET A 262 -21.83 8.01 -0.85
CA MET A 262 -22.86 8.02 -1.90
C MET A 262 -23.12 9.40 -2.52
N PRO A 263 -23.08 10.54 -1.78
CA PRO A 263 -23.21 11.86 -2.38
C PRO A 263 -22.16 12.14 -3.47
N TYR A 264 -20.91 11.71 -3.29
CA TYR A 264 -19.85 11.89 -4.29
C TYR A 264 -20.12 11.09 -5.56
N TYR A 265 -20.55 9.83 -5.40
CA TYR A 265 -20.95 8.98 -6.54
C TYR A 265 -22.11 9.60 -7.34
N LYS A 266 -23.14 10.09 -6.64
CA LYS A 266 -24.30 10.74 -7.27
C LYS A 266 -23.90 12.03 -7.99
N ALA A 267 -23.07 12.87 -7.37
CA ALA A 267 -22.62 14.13 -7.96
C ALA A 267 -21.82 13.93 -9.25
N TYR A 268 -21.01 12.86 -9.34
CA TYR A 268 -20.31 12.52 -10.57
C TYR A 268 -21.28 12.04 -11.66
N LYS A 269 -22.28 11.22 -11.31
CA LYS A 269 -23.25 10.68 -12.28
C LYS A 269 -24.06 11.78 -12.99
N VAL A 270 -24.30 12.90 -12.33
CA VAL A 270 -25.02 14.07 -12.91
C VAL A 270 -24.17 14.85 -13.92
N LYS A 271 -22.84 14.71 -13.90
CA LYS A 271 -21.91 15.40 -14.81
C LYS A 271 -21.61 14.62 -16.11
N LYS A 272 -22.26 13.47 -16.31
CA LYS A 272 -22.21 12.66 -17.54
C LYS A 272 -23.47 12.88 -18.35
#